data_AF-A0A7S2TPF7-F1
#
_entry.id   AF-A0A7S2TPF7-F1
#
_cell.length_a   1.000
_cell.length_b   1.000
_cell.length_c   1.000
_cell.angle_alpha   90.00
_cell.angle_beta   90.00
_cell.angle_gamma   90.00
#
_symmetry.space_group_name_H-M   'P 1'
#
loop_
_entity.id
_entity.type
_entity.pdbx_description
1 polymer ?
#
loop_
_entity_poly.entity_id
_entity_poly.type
_entity_poly.pdbx_seq_one_letter_code
_entity_poly.pdbx_strand_id
1 'polypeptide(L)'
;MVGVHLCGTLSEVAVREFNRNPGIRALVLCPCCMPKKAEGLRLTTLSRRLNQAASAYQLWCWTVFHQIDRRQASCDLLQDQNMITLKKSGAKYAKNNFIYARRFAKSHRGKRHSGAGDDQEMFCQRC
;
A
#
# COMPACT_ATOMS: atom_id res chain seq x y z
N MET A 1 -1.21 -4.00 -15.91
CA MET A 1 -1.46 -3.56 -14.51
C MET A 1 -2.95 -3.68 -14.28
N VAL A 2 -3.39 -4.43 -13.27
CA VAL A 2 -4.82 -4.53 -12.93
C VAL A 2 -5.02 -3.76 -11.63
N GLY A 3 -5.68 -2.60 -11.71
CA GLY A 3 -6.14 -1.90 -10.50
C GLY A 3 -7.38 -2.61 -9.98
N VAL A 4 -7.33 -3.12 -8.76
CA VAL A 4 -8.48 -3.82 -8.16
C VAL A 4 -9.04 -2.98 -7.02
N HIS A 5 -10.33 -2.67 -7.12
CA HIS A 5 -11.07 -2.04 -6.04
C HIS A 5 -11.45 -3.11 -5.01
N LEU A 6 -10.86 -3.04 -3.82
CA LEU A 6 -11.06 -4.04 -2.78
C LEU A 6 -11.67 -3.40 -1.54
N CYS A 7 -12.77 -3.99 -1.08
CA CYS A 7 -13.54 -3.52 0.07
C CYS A 7 -13.06 -4.16 1.38
N GLY A 8 -12.82 -3.36 2.41
CA GLY A 8 -12.60 -3.83 3.79
C GLY A 8 -11.48 -4.85 3.89
N THR A 9 -11.77 -6.00 4.50
CA THR A 9 -10.78 -7.07 4.75
C THR A 9 -10.16 -7.65 3.49
N LEU A 10 -10.74 -7.44 2.30
CA LEU A 10 -10.13 -7.88 1.04
C LEU A 10 -8.84 -7.11 0.72
N SER A 11 -8.70 -5.86 1.18
CA SER A 11 -7.45 -5.11 1.04
C SER A 11 -6.31 -5.81 1.79
N GLU A 12 -6.57 -6.35 2.99
CA GLU A 12 -5.60 -7.13 3.77
C GLU A 12 -5.25 -8.45 3.10
N VAL A 13 -6.26 -9.12 2.53
CA VAL A 13 -6.04 -10.36 1.76
C VAL A 13 -5.12 -10.07 0.58
N ALA A 14 -5.34 -8.98 -0.17
CA ALA A 14 -4.47 -8.63 -1.29
C ALA A 14 -3.05 -8.27 -0.86
N VAL A 15 -2.87 -7.56 0.27
CA VAL A 15 -1.54 -7.32 0.84
C VAL A 15 -0.88 -8.64 1.25
N ARG A 16 -1.63 -9.56 1.86
CA ARG A 16 -1.12 -10.88 2.25
C ARG A 16 -0.67 -11.70 1.05
N GLU A 17 -1.46 -11.74 -0.02
CA GLU A 17 -1.10 -12.47 -1.24
C GLU A 17 0.08 -11.80 -1.96
N PHE A 18 0.11 -10.47 -2.02
CA PHE A 18 1.29 -9.74 -2.51
C PHE A 18 2.53 -10.11 -1.72
N ASN A 19 2.44 -10.15 -0.39
CA ASN A 19 3.58 -10.46 0.46
C ASN A 19 4.08 -11.90 0.26
N ARG A 20 3.15 -12.86 0.12
CA ARG A 20 3.44 -14.30 -0.01
C ARG A 20 3.91 -14.71 -1.40
N ASN A 21 3.52 -13.98 -2.45
CA ASN A 21 3.78 -14.39 -3.83
C ASN A 21 4.80 -13.44 -4.52
N PRO A 22 6.06 -13.87 -4.67
CA PRO A 22 7.09 -13.10 -5.37
C PRO A 22 6.81 -12.85 -6.85
N GLY A 23 5.89 -13.61 -7.46
CA GLY A 23 5.46 -13.42 -8.85
C GLY A 23 4.67 -12.13 -9.07
N ILE A 24 4.06 -11.57 -8.01
CA ILE A 24 3.30 -10.32 -8.10
C ILE A 24 4.27 -9.14 -8.06
N ARG A 25 4.52 -8.53 -9.21
CA ARG A 25 5.53 -7.45 -9.37
C ARG A 25 5.11 -6.12 -8.75
N ALA A 26 3.82 -5.82 -8.74
CA ALA A 26 3.28 -4.59 -8.19
C ALA A 26 1.84 -4.82 -7.68
N LEU A 27 1.44 -3.99 -6.73
CA LEU A 27 0.14 -3.94 -6.11
C LEU A 27 -0.32 -2.48 -6.08
N VAL A 28 -1.53 -2.22 -6.60
CA VAL A 28 -2.20 -0.92 -6.45
C VAL A 28 -3.51 -1.20 -5.73
N LEU A 29 -3.69 -0.58 -4.56
CA LEU A 29 -4.90 -0.72 -3.75
C LEU A 29 -5.55 0.64 -3.53
N CYS A 30 -6.88 0.66 -3.66
CA CYS A 30 -7.72 1.75 -3.19
C CYS A 30 -8.67 1.16 -2.13
N PRO A 31 -8.27 1.09 -0.85
CA PRO A 31 -9.14 0.58 0.20
C PRO A 31 -10.37 1.48 0.28
N CYS A 32 -11.55 1.01 -0.09
CA CYS A 32 -12.72 1.89 -0.25
C CYS A 32 -13.73 1.80 0.90
N CYS A 33 -13.65 0.73 1.68
CA CYS A 33 -14.59 0.43 2.75
C CYS A 33 -13.81 0.21 4.05
N MET A 34 -14.30 0.82 5.13
CA MET A 34 -13.85 0.47 6.48
C MET A 34 -14.18 -0.98 6.81
N PRO A 35 -13.34 -1.70 7.57
CA PRO A 35 -13.70 -3.01 8.09
C PRO A 35 -14.97 -2.88 8.96
N LYS A 36 -16.03 -3.63 8.63
CA LYS A 36 -17.32 -3.58 9.37
C LYS A 36 -17.29 -4.24 10.74
N LYS A 37 -16.18 -4.89 11.12
CA LYS A 37 -16.04 -5.69 12.34
C LYS A 37 -15.48 -4.85 13.51
N ALA A 38 -15.15 -5.50 14.63
CA ALA A 38 -14.56 -4.88 15.82
C ALA A 38 -13.40 -3.91 15.51
N GLU A 39 -12.62 -4.21 14.47
CA GLU A 39 -11.54 -3.34 14.01
C GLU A 39 -12.01 -1.96 13.54
N GLY A 40 -13.13 -1.87 12.82
CA GLY A 40 -13.71 -0.59 12.43
C GLY A 40 -14.10 0.26 13.63
N LEU A 41 -14.69 -0.35 14.66
CA LEU A 41 -15.03 0.31 15.93
C LEU A 41 -13.79 0.78 16.70
N ARG A 42 -12.70 0.00 16.65
CA ARG A 42 -11.42 0.39 17.25
C ARG A 42 -10.83 1.61 16.54
N LEU A 43 -10.87 1.64 15.20
CA LEU A 43 -10.35 2.73 14.39
C LEU A 43 -11.17 4.02 14.55
N THR A 44 -12.50 3.93 14.66
CA THR A 44 -13.34 5.10 14.98
C THR A 44 -13.06 5.63 16.38
N THR A 45 -12.91 4.73 17.36
CA THR A 45 -12.55 5.11 18.73
C THR A 45 -11.17 5.76 18.80
N LEU A 46 -10.19 5.22 18.07
CA LEU A 46 -8.83 5.77 18.00
C LEU A 46 -8.83 7.15 17.31
N SER A 47 -9.55 7.30 16.21
CA SER A 47 -9.71 8.58 15.52
C SER A 47 -10.27 9.66 16.46
N ARG A 48 -11.26 9.31 17.29
CA ARG A 48 -11.79 10.21 18.32
C ARG A 48 -10.76 10.56 19.40
N ARG A 49 -9.97 9.58 19.86
CA ARG A 49 -8.90 9.80 20.86
C ARG A 49 -7.78 10.70 20.34
N LEU A 50 -7.50 10.64 19.04
CA LEU A 50 -6.52 11.49 18.37
C LEU A 50 -7.09 12.87 18.02
N ASN A 51 -8.19 13.30 18.66
CA ASN A 51 -8.87 14.57 18.38
C ASN A 51 -9.15 14.79 16.88
N GLN A 52 -9.46 13.71 16.14
CA GLN A 52 -9.71 13.75 14.70
C GLN A 52 -8.51 14.21 13.84
N ALA A 53 -7.29 14.23 14.38
CA ALA A 53 -6.07 14.51 13.62
C ALA A 53 -5.90 13.56 12.41
N ALA A 54 -6.45 12.35 12.53
CA ALA A 54 -6.67 11.42 11.43
C ALA A 54 -8.08 10.84 11.49
N SER A 55 -8.76 10.77 10.35
CA SER A 55 -10.03 10.07 10.21
C SER A 55 -9.86 8.55 10.39
N ALA A 56 -10.91 7.86 10.83
CA ALA A 56 -10.90 6.40 10.96
C ALA A 56 -10.49 5.69 9.66
N TYR A 57 -10.86 6.28 8.51
CA TYR A 57 -10.48 5.80 7.19
C TYR A 57 -8.99 6.01 6.87
N GLN A 58 -8.41 7.15 7.23
CA GLN A 58 -6.95 7.36 7.10
C GLN A 58 -6.19 6.37 7.97
N LEU A 59 -6.64 6.15 9.21
CA LEU A 59 -6.06 5.15 10.10
C LEU A 59 -6.16 3.75 9.50
N TRP A 60 -7.30 3.39 8.90
CA TRP A 60 -7.46 2.14 8.18
C TRP A 60 -6.46 1.97 7.03
N CYS A 61 -6.35 3.00 6.17
CA CYS A 61 -5.42 2.96 5.05
C CYS A 61 -3.97 2.82 5.53
N TRP A 62 -3.61 3.48 6.64
CA TRP A 62 -2.32 3.29 7.28
C TRP A 62 -2.12 1.87 7.81
N THR A 63 -3.12 1.28 8.45
CA THR A 63 -3.05 -0.12 8.92
C THR A 63 -2.73 -1.06 7.75
N VAL A 64 -3.44 -0.95 6.63
CA VAL A 64 -3.19 -1.77 5.44
C VAL A 64 -1.82 -1.47 4.83
N PHE A 65 -1.43 -0.20 4.75
CA PHE A 65 -0.13 0.22 4.22
C PHE A 65 1.04 -0.39 5.01
N HIS A 66 0.93 -0.43 6.34
CA HIS A 66 1.96 -1.00 7.22
C HIS A 66 2.02 -2.53 7.22
N GLN A 67 1.02 -3.22 6.64
CA GLN A 67 1.07 -4.68 6.47
C GLN A 67 1.99 -5.10 5.30
N ILE A 68 2.39 -4.18 4.42
CA ILE A 68 3.25 -4.49 3.26
C ILE A 68 4.68 -4.70 3.73
N ASP A 69 5.28 -5.84 3.36
CA ASP A 69 6.67 -6.12 3.70
C ASP A 69 7.64 -5.26 2.89
N ARG A 70 8.17 -4.23 3.54
CA ARG A 70 9.11 -3.25 2.97
C ARG A 70 10.48 -3.83 2.63
N ARG A 71 10.81 -5.03 3.09
CA ARG A 71 12.08 -5.70 2.73
C ARG A 71 12.09 -6.15 1.27
N GLN A 72 10.92 -6.33 0.68
CA GLN A 72 10.76 -6.88 -0.67
C GLN A 72 10.13 -5.90 -1.67
N ALA A 73 9.64 -4.75 -1.22
CA ALA A 73 8.98 -3.77 -2.06
C ALA A 73 9.17 -2.33 -1.57
N SER A 74 9.26 -1.40 -2.51
CA SER A 74 8.97 0.01 -2.26
C SER A 74 7.47 0.19 -2.11
N CYS A 75 7.03 1.11 -1.24
CA CYS A 75 5.62 1.33 -0.98
C CYS A 75 5.32 2.81 -0.72
N ASP A 76 4.38 3.36 -1.48
CA ASP A 76 3.94 4.74 -1.45
C ASP A 76 2.45 4.83 -1.09
N LEU A 77 2.12 5.80 -0.24
CA LEU A 77 0.74 6.17 0.10
C LEU A 77 0.41 7.48 -0.61
N LEU A 78 -0.43 7.41 -1.62
CA LEU A 78 -0.83 8.56 -2.42
C LEU A 78 -2.18 9.08 -1.93
N GLN A 79 -2.27 10.37 -1.66
CA GLN A 79 -3.54 11.03 -1.38
C GLN A 79 -4.07 11.63 -2.67
N ASP A 80 -5.22 11.14 -3.13
CA ASP A 80 -5.88 11.75 -4.28
C ASP A 80 -6.88 12.81 -3.80
N GLN A 81 -6.60 14.06 -4.15
CA GLN A 81 -7.44 15.22 -3.86
C GLN A 81 -8.54 15.44 -4.92
N ASN A 82 -8.50 14.75 -6.06
CA ASN A 82 -9.24 15.09 -7.28
C ASN A 82 -10.17 13.98 -7.84
N MET A 83 -10.35 12.87 -7.13
CA MET A 83 -11.33 11.85 -7.53
C MET A 83 -12.77 12.38 -7.42
N ILE A 84 -13.45 12.47 -8.59
CA ILE A 84 -14.82 12.96 -8.75
C ILE A 84 -15.75 12.27 -7.76
N THR A 85 -16.34 13.07 -6.88
CA THR A 85 -17.35 12.64 -5.91
C THR A 85 -18.57 12.11 -6.66
N LEU A 86 -18.81 10.80 -6.61
CA LEU A 86 -20.10 10.21 -7.01
C LEU A 86 -21.16 10.66 -5.99
N LYS A 87 -21.70 11.88 -6.20
CA LYS A 87 -22.69 12.57 -5.35
C LYS A 87 -24.05 11.87 -5.22
N LYS A 88 -24.25 10.67 -5.80
CA LYS A 88 -25.58 10.05 -5.90
C LYS A 88 -26.02 9.19 -4.71
N SER A 89 -25.24 9.06 -3.63
CA SER A 89 -25.61 8.16 -2.51
C SER A 89 -25.30 8.66 -1.09
N GLY A 90 -25.21 9.97 -0.86
CA GLY A 90 -25.19 10.55 0.49
C GLY A 90 -23.93 10.24 1.34
N ALA A 91 -22.94 9.55 0.79
CA ALA A 91 -21.69 9.24 1.47
C ALA A 91 -20.68 10.39 1.30
N LYS A 92 -20.50 11.20 2.35
CA LYS A 92 -19.40 12.17 2.43
C LYS A 92 -18.09 11.44 2.77
N TYR A 93 -17.37 10.95 1.77
CA TYR A 93 -15.96 10.57 1.94
C TYR A 93 -15.16 11.05 0.72
N ALA A 94 -14.39 12.13 0.91
CA ALA A 94 -13.54 12.69 -0.14
C ALA A 94 -12.12 12.92 0.43
N LYS A 95 -11.42 11.81 0.69
CA LYS A 95 -9.95 11.69 0.77
C LYS A 95 -9.65 10.22 0.50
N ASN A 96 -9.44 9.82 -0.75
CA ASN A 96 -9.08 8.44 -1.06
C ASN A 96 -7.56 8.29 -0.91
N ASN A 97 -7.13 7.34 -0.09
CA ASN A 97 -5.72 6.97 -0.03
C ASN A 97 -5.51 5.78 -0.95
N PHE A 98 -4.57 5.91 -1.90
CA PHE A 98 -4.08 4.79 -2.69
C PHE A 98 -2.81 4.27 -2.08
N ILE A 99 -2.68 2.94 -2.05
CA ILE A 99 -1.46 2.26 -1.65
C ILE A 99 -0.86 1.66 -2.90
N TYR A 100 0.33 2.11 -3.27
CA TYR A 100 1.11 1.55 -4.35
C TYR A 100 2.32 0.83 -3.78
N ALA A 101 2.48 -0.45 -4.10
CA ALA A 101 3.67 -1.21 -3.75
C ALA A 101 4.30 -1.84 -5.00
N ARG A 102 5.61 -1.73 -5.12
CA ARG A 102 6.38 -2.30 -6.22
C ARG A 102 7.54 -3.10 -5.67
N ARG A 103 7.62 -4.37 -6.07
CA ARG A 103 8.75 -5.22 -5.68
C ARG A 103 10.05 -4.67 -6.24
N PHE A 104 11.12 -4.78 -5.45
CA PHE A 104 12.45 -4.49 -5.95
C PHE A 104 12.75 -5.39 -7.16
N ALA A 105 13.45 -4.85 -8.15
CA ALA A 105 13.99 -5.69 -9.21
C ALA A 105 14.91 -6.71 -8.54
N LYS A 106 14.70 -8.01 -8.79
CA LYS A 106 15.74 -8.98 -8.49
C LYS A 106 16.93 -8.51 -9.31
N SER A 107 18.01 -8.09 -8.64
CA SER A 107 19.28 -7.90 -9.31
C SER A 107 19.57 -9.25 -9.96
N HIS A 108 19.44 -9.33 -11.28
CA HIS A 108 20.10 -10.38 -12.03
C HIS A 108 21.59 -10.10 -11.83
N ARG A 109 22.16 -10.56 -10.70
CA ARG A 109 23.57 -10.96 -10.70
C ARG A 109 23.62 -12.11 -11.68
N GLY A 110 23.76 -11.74 -12.95
CA GLY A 110 24.21 -12.67 -13.97
C GLY A 110 25.43 -13.36 -13.40
N LYS A 111 25.49 -14.67 -13.56
CA LYS A 111 26.76 -15.39 -13.61
C LYS A 111 27.59 -14.67 -14.68
N ARG A 112 28.39 -13.67 -14.28
CA ARG A 112 29.49 -13.18 -15.08
C ARG A 112 30.46 -14.35 -15.12
N HIS A 113 30.44 -15.07 -16.24
CA HIS A 113 31.62 -15.79 -16.65
C HIS A 113 32.77 -14.78 -16.64
N SER A 114 33.84 -15.17 -15.96
CA SER A 114 35.13 -14.48 -15.86
C SER A 114 35.57 -13.92 -17.21
N GLY A 115 35.63 -12.59 -17.29
CA GLY A 115 36.24 -11.83 -18.36
C GLY A 115 36.55 -10.46 -17.79
N ALA A 116 37.83 -10.13 -17.73
CA ALA A 116 38.44 -8.98 -17.07
C ALA A 116 37.84 -7.63 -17.48
N GLY A 117 37.96 -6.64 -16.60
CA GLY A 117 37.72 -5.23 -16.90
C GLY A 117 37.05 -4.50 -15.74
N ASP A 118 37.85 -3.66 -15.09
CA ASP A 118 37.45 -2.68 -14.08
C ASP A 118 36.27 -1.81 -14.54
N ASP A 119 35.32 -1.54 -13.64
CA ASP A 119 35.01 -0.19 -13.19
C ASP A 119 33.69 -0.10 -12.41
N GLN A 120 33.76 0.84 -11.47
CA GLN A 120 32.83 1.32 -10.46
C GLN A 120 31.33 1.30 -10.83
N GLU A 121 30.50 0.85 -9.89
CA GLU A 121 29.60 1.78 -9.19
C GLU A 121 29.07 1.17 -7.89
N MET A 122 29.23 1.98 -6.84
CA MET A 122 29.07 1.70 -5.42
C MET A 122 27.87 2.54 -4.95
N PHE A 123 27.10 2.02 -3.99
CA PHE A 123 25.98 2.69 -3.29
C PHE A 123 24.65 2.81 -4.08
N CYS A 124 23.47 2.65 -3.47
CA CYS A 124 23.07 3.20 -2.18
C CYS A 124 22.26 2.24 -1.28
N GLN A 125 22.60 2.32 0.00
CA GLN A 125 22.06 1.62 1.16
C GLN A 125 20.79 2.31 1.69
N ARG A 126 19.98 1.51 2.39
CA ARG A 126 19.21 1.82 3.62
C ARG A 126 18.73 3.26 3.85
N CYS A 127 17.42 3.44 3.90
CA CYS A 127 16.68 4.21 4.91
C CYS A 127 15.36 3.48 5.19
#